data_AF-A0AAE1WES4-F1
#
_entry.id   AF-A0AAE1WES4-F1
#
_cell.length_a   1.000
_cell.length_b   1.000
_cell.length_c   1.000
_cell.angle_alpha   90.00
_cell.angle_beta   90.00
_cell.angle_gamma   90.00
#
_symmetry.space_group_name_H-M   'P 1'
#
loop_
_entity.id
_entity.type
_entity.pdbx_description
1 polymer ?
#
loop_
_entity_poly.entity_id
_entity_poly.type
_entity_poly.pdbx_seq_one_letter_code
_entity_poly.pdbx_strand_id
1 'polypeptide(L)'
;MADQTSLRNRVAELEPQVQRMMELLGQAPESPPVALFSLVDTLHSRVETLQKTVGEWPEMSAIEEASILTNAVDVRVDGVQAEVNLLKRVVGRDDDRAPMSKVKVPDPKPFGGARSAKELENFMWDMETYFQAARIPEAEKVSITSMYLTGDAKLWWRTRLSVDASANRDKIETWDVLKKELKDQFLPCNTS
;
A
#
# COMPACT_ATOMS: atom_id res chain seq x y z
N MET A 1 -7.90 -27.99 -7.21
CA MET A 1 -8.64 -28.32 -5.96
C MET A 1 -9.87 -29.11 -6.35
N ALA A 2 -9.80 -30.45 -6.33
CA ALA A 2 -11.01 -31.26 -6.39
C ALA A 2 -11.81 -30.96 -5.12
N ASP A 3 -13.06 -30.52 -5.31
CA ASP A 3 -13.90 -29.98 -4.25
C ASP A 3 -14.11 -31.02 -3.14
N GLN A 4 -13.64 -30.73 -1.94
CA GLN A 4 -13.78 -31.58 -0.75
C GLN A 4 -15.26 -31.90 -0.47
N THR A 5 -16.17 -31.01 -0.90
CA THR A 5 -17.61 -31.18 -0.86
C THR A 5 -18.07 -32.30 -1.80
N SER A 6 -17.45 -32.46 -2.97
CA SER A 6 -17.76 -33.51 -3.94
C SER A 6 -17.39 -34.91 -3.42
N LEU A 7 -16.23 -35.06 -2.75
CA LEU A 7 -15.83 -36.32 -2.13
C LEU A 7 -16.75 -36.69 -0.96
N ARG A 8 -17.10 -35.71 -0.12
CA ARG A 8 -18.01 -35.93 1.03
C ARG A 8 -19.40 -36.38 0.58
N ASN A 9 -19.92 -35.78 -0.49
CA ASN A 9 -21.22 -36.14 -1.05
C ASN A 9 -21.22 -37.54 -1.66
N ARG A 10 -20.12 -37.96 -2.32
CA ARG A 10 -20.00 -39.32 -2.88
C ARG A 10 -19.89 -40.40 -1.82
N VAL A 11 -19.22 -40.12 -0.70
CA VAL A 11 -19.15 -41.06 0.45
C VAL A 11 -20.52 -41.18 1.13
N ALA A 12 -21.22 -40.07 1.32
CA ALA A 12 -22.56 -40.06 1.90
C ALA A 12 -23.60 -40.83 1.05
N GLU A 13 -23.42 -40.89 -0.26
CA GLU A 13 -24.29 -41.68 -1.17
C GLU A 13 -24.00 -43.19 -1.13
N LEU A 14 -22.75 -43.58 -0.84
CA LEU A 14 -22.35 -45.00 -0.81
C LEU A 14 -22.78 -45.70 0.48
N GLU A 15 -22.85 -44.97 1.60
CA GLU A 15 -23.20 -45.49 2.92
C GLU A 15 -24.59 -46.18 2.97
N PRO A 16 -25.70 -45.56 2.51
CA PRO A 16 -27.00 -46.22 2.48
C PRO A 16 -27.04 -47.41 1.51
N GLN A 17 -26.24 -47.39 0.44
CA GLN A 17 -26.18 -48.49 -0.53
C GLN A 17 -25.48 -49.73 0.04
N VAL A 18 -24.45 -49.54 0.86
CA VAL A 18 -23.77 -50.64 1.58
C VAL A 18 -24.70 -51.22 2.65
N GLN A 19 -25.42 -50.37 3.38
CA GLN A 19 -26.36 -50.82 4.40
C GLN A 19 -27.49 -51.69 3.83
N ARG A 20 -28.05 -51.28 2.68
CA ARG A 20 -29.05 -52.06 1.94
C ARG A 20 -28.52 -53.41 1.47
N MET A 21 -27.23 -53.48 1.11
CA MET A 21 -26.57 -54.71 0.69
C MET A 21 -26.38 -55.68 1.86
N MET A 22 -26.05 -55.17 3.05
CA MET A 22 -25.93 -55.97 4.27
C MET A 22 -27.28 -56.54 4.72
N GLU A 23 -28.36 -55.77 4.60
CA GLU A 23 -29.73 -56.27 4.89
C GLU A 23 -30.16 -57.38 3.93
N LEU A 24 -29.84 -57.27 2.64
CA LEU A 24 -30.16 -58.30 1.63
C LEU A 24 -29.39 -59.61 1.83
N LEU A 25 -28.18 -59.55 2.40
CA LEU A 25 -27.36 -60.73 2.70
C LEU A 25 -27.77 -61.42 4.02
N GLY A 26 -28.52 -60.74 4.90
CA GLY A 26 -28.97 -61.28 6.19
C GLY A 26 -30.20 -62.21 6.14
N GLN A 27 -30.92 -62.25 5.01
CA GLN A 27 -32.05 -63.16 4.79
C GLN A 27 -31.66 -64.27 3.81
N ALA A 28 -31.26 -65.43 4.32
CA ALA A 28 -30.82 -66.56 3.50
C ALA A 28 -32.02 -67.33 2.89
N PRO A 29 -32.12 -67.50 1.55
CA PRO A 29 -33.03 -68.45 0.91
C PRO A 29 -32.37 -69.83 0.74
N GLU A 30 -33.12 -70.91 0.97
CA GLU A 30 -32.65 -72.32 0.91
C GLU A 30 -32.34 -72.88 -0.50
N SER A 31 -31.93 -72.05 -1.45
CA SER A 31 -31.33 -72.45 -2.73
C SER A 31 -30.66 -71.22 -3.35
N PRO A 32 -29.43 -71.32 -3.91
CA PRO A 32 -28.72 -70.13 -4.36
C PRO A 32 -29.46 -69.53 -5.57
N PRO A 33 -30.09 -68.36 -5.44
CA PRO A 33 -30.71 -67.73 -6.59
C PRO A 33 -29.57 -67.17 -7.46
N VAL A 34 -29.73 -67.25 -8.77
CA VAL A 34 -28.93 -66.59 -9.81
C VAL A 34 -28.56 -65.12 -9.45
N ALA A 35 -29.34 -64.48 -8.58
CA ALA A 35 -29.11 -63.17 -7.98
C ALA A 35 -27.81 -63.02 -7.14
N LEU A 36 -27.29 -64.07 -6.51
CA LEU A 36 -26.03 -63.98 -5.74
C LEU A 36 -24.81 -63.88 -6.66
N PHE A 37 -24.79 -64.65 -7.75
CA PHE A 37 -23.72 -64.59 -8.73
C PHE A 37 -23.68 -63.23 -9.44
N SER A 38 -24.85 -62.69 -9.82
CA SER A 38 -24.92 -61.36 -10.44
C SER A 38 -24.49 -60.23 -9.49
N LEU A 39 -24.75 -60.36 -8.18
CA LEU A 39 -24.26 -59.41 -7.18
C LEU A 39 -22.74 -59.45 -7.07
N VAL A 40 -22.14 -60.64 -7.10
CA VAL A 40 -20.67 -60.82 -7.10
C VAL A 40 -20.04 -60.24 -8.36
N ASP A 41 -20.62 -60.46 -9.54
CA ASP A 41 -20.15 -59.86 -10.79
C ASP A 41 -20.26 -58.33 -10.77
N THR A 42 -21.35 -57.81 -10.20
CA THR A 42 -21.54 -56.37 -10.03
C THR A 42 -20.49 -55.78 -9.09
N LEU A 43 -20.19 -56.47 -7.99
CA LEU A 43 -19.12 -56.07 -7.06
C LEU A 43 -17.75 -56.11 -7.74
N HIS A 44 -17.46 -57.15 -8.53
CA HIS A 44 -16.22 -57.28 -9.26
C HIS A 44 -16.02 -56.10 -10.22
N SER A 45 -17.03 -55.79 -11.04
CA SER A 45 -16.98 -54.67 -11.98
C SER A 45 -16.81 -53.32 -11.26
N ARG A 46 -17.44 -53.14 -10.09
CA ARG A 46 -17.25 -51.94 -9.26
C ARG A 46 -15.84 -51.85 -8.68
N VAL A 47 -15.25 -52.96 -8.26
CA VAL A 47 -13.87 -53.00 -7.78
C VAL A 47 -12.89 -52.65 -8.90
N GLU A 48 -13.06 -53.19 -10.10
CA GLU A 48 -12.23 -52.85 -11.26
C GLU A 48 -12.34 -51.35 -11.61
N THR A 49 -13.57 -50.82 -11.57
CA THR A 49 -13.83 -49.39 -11.81
C THR A 49 -13.12 -48.54 -10.75
N LEU A 50 -13.21 -48.92 -9.47
CA LEU A 50 -12.54 -48.23 -8.38
C LEU A 50 -11.02 -48.27 -8.55
N GLN A 51 -10.45 -49.44 -8.84
CA GLN A 51 -9.01 -49.60 -9.08
C GLN A 51 -8.53 -48.68 -10.21
N LYS A 52 -9.26 -48.60 -11.32
CA LYS A 52 -8.93 -47.68 -12.41
C LYS A 52 -9.02 -46.22 -11.97
N THR A 53 -10.09 -45.83 -11.30
CA THR A 53 -10.25 -44.44 -10.84
C THR A 53 -9.20 -44.02 -9.82
N VAL A 54 -8.78 -44.94 -8.93
CA VAL A 54 -7.72 -44.69 -7.94
C VAL A 54 -6.36 -44.57 -8.63
N GLY A 55 -6.09 -45.34 -9.68
CA GLY A 55 -4.87 -45.22 -10.49
C GLY A 55 -4.80 -43.94 -11.35
N GLU A 56 -5.94 -43.31 -11.63
CA GLU A 56 -6.05 -42.04 -12.36
C GLU A 56 -5.96 -40.82 -11.43
N TRP A 57 -5.95 -41.00 -10.10
CA TRP A 57 -5.72 -39.88 -9.19
C TRP A 57 -4.29 -39.39 -9.33
N PRO A 58 -4.04 -38.06 -9.35
CA PRO A 58 -2.68 -37.53 -9.39
C PRO A 58 -1.92 -38.18 -8.23
N GLU A 59 -0.86 -38.93 -8.56
CA GLU A 59 -0.06 -39.64 -7.56
C GLU A 59 0.29 -38.70 -6.42
N MET A 60 0.40 -39.25 -5.21
CA MET A 60 0.91 -38.56 -4.02
C MET A 60 2.20 -37.76 -4.30
N SER A 61 2.95 -38.09 -5.35
CA SER A 61 4.08 -37.33 -5.89
C SER A 61 3.75 -35.87 -6.24
N ALA A 62 2.61 -35.59 -6.87
CA ALA A 62 2.20 -34.22 -7.19
C ALA A 62 1.89 -33.39 -5.92
N ILE A 63 1.44 -34.06 -4.86
CA ILE A 63 1.21 -33.42 -3.55
C ILE A 63 2.54 -33.15 -2.83
N GLU A 64 3.50 -34.05 -2.95
CA GLU A 64 4.85 -33.88 -2.39
C GLU A 64 5.63 -32.77 -3.11
N GLU A 65 5.56 -32.71 -4.44
CA GLU A 65 6.15 -31.64 -5.24
C GLU A 65 5.53 -30.27 -4.91
N ALA A 66 4.20 -30.19 -4.79
CA ALA A 66 3.53 -28.97 -4.38
C ALA A 66 3.97 -28.53 -2.98
N SER A 67 4.16 -29.48 -2.05
CA SER A 67 4.63 -29.20 -0.69
C SER A 67 6.06 -28.65 -0.66
N ILE A 68 6.97 -29.21 -1.49
CA ILE A 68 8.34 -28.70 -1.65
C ILE A 68 8.31 -27.26 -2.19
N LEU A 69 7.49 -26.99 -3.19
CA LEU A 69 7.35 -25.66 -3.77
C LEU A 69 6.78 -24.64 -2.77
N THR A 70 5.78 -25.02 -1.98
CA THR A 70 5.23 -24.18 -0.91
C THR A 70 6.29 -23.82 0.13
N ASN A 71 7.04 -24.80 0.63
CA ASN A 71 8.11 -24.55 1.60
C ASN A 71 9.20 -23.62 1.04
N ALA A 72 9.56 -23.76 -0.24
CA ALA A 72 10.53 -22.89 -0.89
C ALA A 72 10.03 -21.44 -1.04
N VAL A 73 8.72 -21.25 -1.27
CA VAL A 73 8.10 -19.93 -1.28
C VAL A 73 8.12 -19.32 0.11
N ASP A 74 7.79 -20.06 1.16
CA ASP A 74 7.80 -19.57 2.54
C ASP A 74 9.19 -19.06 2.96
N VAL A 75 10.25 -19.82 2.66
CA VAL A 75 11.65 -19.39 2.92
C VAL A 75 11.99 -18.08 2.21
N ARG A 76 11.53 -17.91 0.96
CA ARG A 76 11.77 -16.67 0.20
C ARG A 76 10.97 -15.49 0.76
N VAL A 77 9.72 -15.73 1.17
CA VAL A 77 8.87 -14.71 1.80
C VAL A 77 9.50 -14.23 3.10
N ASP A 78 10.02 -15.13 3.93
CA ASP A 78 10.72 -14.77 5.17
C ASP A 78 11.98 -13.94 4.90
N GLY A 79 12.75 -14.31 3.87
CA GLY A 79 13.93 -13.54 3.43
C GLY A 79 13.57 -12.12 3.00
N VAL A 80 12.56 -11.97 2.14
CA VAL A 80 12.06 -10.66 1.70
C VAL A 80 11.54 -9.85 2.89
N GLN A 81 10.83 -10.49 3.82
CA GLN A 81 10.32 -9.84 5.01
C GLN A 81 11.46 -9.33 5.92
N ALA A 82 12.56 -10.08 6.04
CA ALA A 82 13.75 -9.66 6.77
C ALA A 82 14.44 -8.47 6.11
N GLU A 83 14.61 -8.48 4.78
CA GLU A 83 15.16 -7.36 4.01
C GLU A 83 14.30 -6.09 4.12
N VAL A 84 12.97 -6.23 4.00
CA VAL A 84 12.02 -5.13 4.21
C VAL A 84 12.13 -4.56 5.62
N ASN A 85 12.29 -5.41 6.64
CA ASN A 85 12.46 -4.96 8.02
C ASN A 85 13.80 -4.23 8.23
N LEU A 86 14.88 -4.68 7.57
CA LEU A 86 16.16 -3.99 7.58
C LEU A 86 16.06 -2.62 6.89
N LEU A 87 15.44 -2.57 5.71
CA LEU A 87 15.19 -1.32 4.98
C LEU A 87 14.30 -0.38 5.79
N LYS A 88 13.23 -0.87 6.42
CA LYS A 88 12.40 -0.08 7.36
C LYS A 88 13.18 0.43 8.55
N ARG A 89 14.21 -0.28 9.04
CA ARG A 89 15.09 0.24 10.11
C ARG A 89 16.05 1.32 9.62
N VAL A 90 16.52 1.20 8.38
CA VAL A 90 17.38 2.21 7.73
C VAL A 90 16.58 3.46 7.38
N VAL A 91 15.37 3.31 6.86
CA VAL A 91 14.47 4.39 6.41
C VAL A 91 13.65 4.97 7.56
N GLY A 92 13.18 4.13 8.50
CA GLY A 92 12.43 4.54 9.69
C GLY A 92 13.28 5.20 10.79
N ARG A 93 14.55 5.47 10.50
CA ARG A 93 15.42 6.25 11.38
C ARG A 93 15.08 7.75 11.40
N ASP A 94 14.06 8.17 10.63
CA ASP A 94 13.55 9.54 10.65
C ASP A 94 12.46 9.81 11.69
N ASP A 95 11.89 8.81 12.38
CA ASP A 95 10.88 9.07 13.43
C ASP A 95 11.43 8.93 14.87
N ASP A 96 12.57 8.24 15.06
CA ASP A 96 13.19 8.03 16.39
C ASP A 96 14.74 8.27 16.41
N ARG A 97 15.23 9.19 15.57
CA ARG A 97 15.47 10.55 16.06
C ARG A 97 16.01 10.82 17.47
N ALA A 98 16.75 9.95 18.17
CA ALA A 98 17.54 10.35 19.36
C ALA A 98 18.15 11.72 19.06
N PRO A 99 18.02 12.75 19.93
CA PRO A 99 18.10 14.13 19.50
C PRO A 99 19.49 14.39 18.91
N MET A 100 19.61 14.23 17.57
CA MET A 100 20.62 14.94 16.80
C MET A 100 20.43 16.34 17.28
N SER A 101 21.45 16.87 17.97
CA SER A 101 21.51 18.25 18.42
C SER A 101 20.73 19.08 17.42
N LYS A 102 19.47 19.43 17.76
CA LYS A 102 18.57 20.12 16.83
C LYS A 102 19.20 21.49 16.78
N VAL A 103 20.15 21.67 15.86
CA VAL A 103 20.67 22.97 15.50
C VAL A 103 19.41 23.72 15.09
N LYS A 104 18.91 24.54 16.01
CA LYS A 104 17.72 25.34 15.76
C LYS A 104 18.11 26.24 14.61
N VAL A 105 17.49 26.02 13.46
CA VAL A 105 17.66 26.94 12.33
C VAL A 105 17.20 28.30 12.84
N PRO A 106 18.07 29.32 12.82
CA PRO A 106 17.67 30.66 13.26
C PRO A 106 16.50 31.17 12.42
N ASP A 107 15.54 31.82 13.09
CA ASP A 107 14.43 32.47 12.40
C ASP A 107 14.93 33.62 11.51
N PRO A 108 14.43 33.74 10.26
CA PRO A 108 14.71 34.88 9.40
C PRO A 108 14.27 36.21 10.03
N LYS A 109 14.98 37.29 9.68
CA LYS A 109 14.56 38.62 10.09
C LYS A 109 13.26 39.00 9.36
N PRO A 110 12.22 39.48 10.06
CA PRO A 110 11.00 39.93 9.41
C PRO A 110 11.22 41.14 8.51
N PHE A 111 10.50 41.20 7.39
CA PHE A 111 10.54 42.34 6.47
C PHE A 111 9.38 43.29 6.72
N GLY A 112 9.69 44.55 7.02
CA GLY A 112 8.70 45.58 7.37
C GLY A 112 8.11 46.34 6.17
N GLY A 113 8.59 46.10 4.95
CA GLY A 113 8.18 46.86 3.76
C GLY A 113 9.04 48.10 3.47
N ALA A 114 10.28 48.15 3.96
CA ALA A 114 11.20 49.23 3.63
C ALA A 114 11.44 49.30 2.11
N ARG A 115 11.33 50.49 1.50
CA ARG A 115 11.64 50.72 0.08
C ARG A 115 13.15 50.80 -0.17
N SER A 116 13.85 49.73 0.21
CA SER A 116 15.30 49.60 0.16
C SER A 116 15.65 48.28 -0.53
N ALA A 117 16.32 48.38 -1.68
CA ALA A 117 16.79 47.20 -2.41
C ALA A 117 17.65 46.29 -1.52
N LYS A 118 18.51 46.89 -0.69
CA LYS A 118 19.37 46.15 0.24
C LYS A 118 18.57 45.34 1.26
N GLU A 119 17.57 45.94 1.89
CA GLU A 119 16.78 45.23 2.92
C GLU A 119 15.91 44.13 2.31
N LEU A 120 15.33 44.39 1.13
CA LEU A 120 14.52 43.41 0.43
C LEU A 120 15.36 42.22 -0.05
N GLU A 121 16.51 42.46 -0.68
CA GLU A 121 17.42 41.39 -1.15
C GLU A 121 17.97 40.57 0.02
N ASN A 122 18.34 41.22 1.13
CA ASN A 122 18.74 40.50 2.35
C ASN A 122 17.62 39.60 2.88
N PHE A 123 16.39 40.10 2.94
CA PHE A 123 15.23 39.31 3.37
C PHE A 123 15.00 38.09 2.47
N MET A 124 15.04 38.26 1.15
CA MET A 124 14.87 37.15 0.20
C MET A 124 15.98 36.11 0.38
N TRP A 125 17.22 36.54 0.55
CA TRP A 125 18.35 35.64 0.81
C TRP A 125 18.22 34.87 2.12
N ASP A 126 17.82 35.54 3.20
CA ASP A 126 17.60 34.93 4.51
C ASP A 126 16.48 33.88 4.46
N MET A 127 15.38 34.18 3.76
CA MET A 127 14.28 33.23 3.54
C MET A 127 14.72 32.02 2.70
N GLU A 128 15.46 32.22 1.62
CA GLU A 128 16.00 31.14 0.77
C GLU A 128 16.93 30.22 1.59
N THR A 129 17.81 30.82 2.39
CA THR A 129 18.72 30.10 3.28
C THR A 129 17.95 29.30 4.34
N TYR A 130 16.92 29.90 4.92
CA TYR A 130 16.04 29.23 5.88
C TYR A 130 15.30 28.05 5.26
N PHE A 131 14.74 28.21 4.05
CA PHE A 131 14.08 27.11 3.35
C PHE A 131 15.01 25.92 3.10
N GLN A 132 16.26 26.19 2.72
CA GLN A 132 17.27 25.15 2.52
C GLN A 132 17.65 24.48 3.85
N ALA A 133 17.91 25.25 4.90
CA ALA A 133 18.32 24.74 6.20
C ALA A 133 17.21 23.94 6.91
N ALA A 134 15.96 24.42 6.81
CA ALA A 134 14.78 23.80 7.40
C ALA A 134 14.07 22.80 6.48
N ARG A 135 14.58 22.59 5.25
CA ARG A 135 14.03 21.68 4.22
C ARG A 135 12.54 21.92 3.93
N ILE A 136 12.18 23.18 3.78
CA ILE A 136 10.79 23.61 3.55
C ILE A 136 10.34 23.22 2.12
N PRO A 137 9.20 22.51 1.96
CA PRO A 137 8.63 22.20 0.66
C PRO A 137 8.21 23.45 -0.13
N GLU A 138 8.30 23.39 -1.47
CA GLU A 138 7.96 24.53 -2.35
C GLU A 138 6.54 25.06 -2.12
N ALA A 139 5.57 24.16 -1.93
CA ALA A 139 4.16 24.50 -1.68
C ALA A 139 3.93 25.32 -0.40
N GLU A 140 4.85 25.29 0.55
CA GLU A 140 4.73 25.97 1.84
C GLU A 140 5.49 27.31 1.89
N LYS A 141 6.42 27.56 0.97
CA LYS A 141 7.30 28.74 0.99
C LYS A 141 6.55 30.06 1.00
N VAL A 142 5.50 30.20 0.18
CA VAL A 142 4.68 31.42 0.13
C VAL A 142 3.95 31.66 1.45
N SER A 143 3.30 30.61 1.97
CA SER A 143 2.60 30.66 3.26
C SER A 143 3.55 31.05 4.39
N ILE A 144 4.72 30.41 4.45
CA ILE A 144 5.73 30.68 5.47
C ILE A 144 6.29 32.10 5.34
N THR A 145 6.67 32.54 4.14
CA THR A 145 7.14 33.93 3.93
C THR A 145 6.13 34.95 4.42
N SER A 146 4.84 34.73 4.17
CA SER A 146 3.79 35.65 4.62
C SER A 146 3.78 35.87 6.13
N MET A 147 4.23 34.90 6.92
CA MET A 147 4.34 35.02 8.38
C MET A 147 5.48 35.95 8.81
N TYR A 148 6.53 36.09 8.00
CA TYR A 148 7.67 36.98 8.23
C TYR A 148 7.49 38.38 7.60
N LEU A 149 6.35 38.64 6.95
CA LEU A 149 5.98 40.00 6.54
C LEU A 149 5.38 40.76 7.73
N THR A 150 5.86 41.98 7.92
CA THR A 150 5.41 42.90 8.97
C THR A 150 5.19 44.30 8.39
N GLY A 151 4.63 45.22 9.18
CA GLY A 151 4.42 46.61 8.75
C GLY A 151 3.71 46.76 7.41
N ASP A 152 4.27 47.59 6.54
CA ASP A 152 3.72 47.91 5.22
C ASP A 152 3.71 46.70 4.28
N ALA A 153 4.68 45.79 4.42
CA ALA A 153 4.71 44.54 3.65
C ALA A 153 3.52 43.63 3.98
N LYS A 154 3.15 43.54 5.26
CA LYS A 154 1.98 42.76 5.69
C LYS A 154 0.67 43.39 5.23
N LEU A 155 0.58 44.72 5.23
CA LEU A 155 -0.58 45.44 4.69
C LEU A 155 -0.73 45.18 3.20
N TRP A 156 0.36 45.33 2.43
CA TRP A 156 0.38 45.01 1.00
C TRP A 156 -0.06 43.57 0.73
N TRP A 157 0.47 42.58 1.46
CA TRP A 157 0.09 41.17 1.29
C TRP A 157 -1.41 40.94 1.48
N ARG A 158 -2.01 41.56 2.51
CA ARG A 158 -3.46 41.48 2.76
C ARG A 158 -4.27 42.13 1.64
N THR A 159 -3.85 43.29 1.17
CA THR A 159 -4.49 43.95 0.02
C THR A 159 -4.37 43.09 -1.22
N ARG A 160 -3.19 42.52 -1.49
CA ARG A 160 -2.91 41.65 -2.63
C ARG A 160 -3.84 40.44 -2.68
N LEU A 161 -4.03 39.76 -1.54
CA LEU A 161 -4.97 38.64 -1.40
C LEU A 161 -6.44 39.05 -1.60
N SER A 162 -6.84 40.23 -1.10
CA SER A 162 -8.21 40.73 -1.27
C SER A 162 -8.52 41.17 -2.71
N VAL A 163 -7.51 41.70 -3.41
CA VAL A 163 -7.64 42.16 -4.80
C VAL A 163 -7.62 40.98 -5.77
N ASP A 164 -6.87 39.90 -5.51
CA ASP A 164 -6.95 38.66 -6.31
C ASP A 164 -8.35 38.04 -6.36
N ALA A 165 -9.12 38.17 -5.27
CA ALA A 165 -10.48 37.67 -5.22
C ALA A 165 -11.46 38.47 -6.09
N SER A 166 -11.10 39.69 -6.51
CA SER A 166 -11.98 40.63 -7.21
C SER A 166 -11.46 41.11 -8.57
N ALA A 167 -10.16 41.01 -8.83
CA ALA A 167 -9.50 41.38 -10.07
C ALA A 167 -8.79 40.15 -10.64
N ASN A 168 -8.90 39.92 -11.95
CA ASN A 168 -8.35 38.80 -12.72
C ASN A 168 -6.80 38.79 -12.76
N ARG A 169 -6.15 38.88 -11.61
CA ARG A 169 -4.70 38.94 -11.43
C ARG A 169 -4.20 37.54 -11.06
N ASP A 170 -3.00 37.20 -11.52
CA ASP A 170 -2.43 35.88 -11.30
C ASP A 170 -2.19 35.64 -9.80
N LYS A 171 -2.54 34.44 -9.32
CA LYS A 171 -2.38 34.07 -7.92
C LYS A 171 -0.90 33.88 -7.58
N ILE A 172 -0.48 34.39 -6.42
CA ILE A 172 0.88 34.17 -5.90
C ILE A 172 0.95 32.77 -5.27
N GLU A 173 1.21 31.75 -6.09
CA GLU A 173 1.29 30.35 -5.65
C GLU A 173 2.73 29.83 -5.50
N THR A 174 3.71 30.50 -6.11
CA THR A 174 5.11 30.06 -6.12
C THR A 174 6.04 31.09 -5.51
N TRP A 175 7.18 30.64 -4.99
CA TRP A 175 8.21 31.51 -4.44
C TRP A 175 8.72 32.54 -5.45
N ASP A 176 8.89 32.15 -6.71
CA ASP A 176 9.38 33.04 -7.75
C ASP A 176 8.39 34.16 -8.10
N VAL A 177 7.09 33.85 -8.13
CA VAL A 177 6.05 34.87 -8.32
C VAL A 177 6.05 35.85 -7.14
N LEU A 178 6.16 35.34 -5.91
CA LEU A 178 6.25 36.19 -4.72
C LEU A 178 7.46 37.11 -4.74
N LYS A 179 8.66 36.59 -5.09
CA LYS A 179 9.88 37.40 -5.23
C LYS A 179 9.71 38.53 -6.24
N LYS A 180 9.14 38.24 -7.41
CA LYS A 180 8.87 39.25 -8.44
C LYS A 180 7.95 40.35 -7.92
N GLU A 181 6.83 39.96 -7.31
CA GLU A 181 5.84 40.91 -6.78
C GLU A 181 6.38 41.77 -5.64
N LEU A 182 7.19 41.19 -4.74
CA LEU A 182 7.85 41.94 -3.68
C LEU A 182 8.84 42.97 -4.25
N LYS A 183 9.59 42.60 -5.30
CA LYS A 183 10.50 43.52 -6.02
C LYS A 183 9.72 44.65 -6.67
N ASP A 184 8.66 44.34 -7.40
CA ASP A 184 7.83 45.33 -8.08
C ASP A 184 7.19 46.32 -7.08
N GLN A 185 6.85 45.86 -5.87
CA GLN A 185 6.20 46.70 -4.86
C GLN A 185 7.17 47.56 -4.03
N PHE A 186 8.34 47.01 -3.66
CA PHE A 186 9.22 47.61 -2.66
C PHE A 186 10.55 48.13 -3.24
N LEU A 187 10.83 47.91 -4.52
CA LEU A 187 11.92 48.64 -5.18
C LEU A 187 11.42 49.99 -5.68
N PRO A 188 12.17 51.09 -5.46
CA PRO A 188 11.84 52.35 -6.09
C PRO A 188 11.93 52.18 -7.62
N CYS A 189 10.84 52.47 -8.34
CA CYS A 189 10.91 52.68 -9.78
C CYS A 189 11.85 53.85 -10.03
N ASN A 190 12.99 53.58 -10.68
CA ASN A 190 13.85 54.63 -11.21
C ASN A 190 13.13 55.28 -12.40
N THR A 191 12.18 56.19 -12.15
CA THR A 191 11.79 57.18 -13.14
C THR A 191 12.89 58.23 -13.16
N SER A 192 13.72 58.14 -14.19
CA SER A 192 14.68 59.19 -14.54
C SER A 192 13.99 60.47 -14.99
#